data_AF-A0A3C0T719-F1
#
_entry.id   AF-A0A3C0T719-F1
#
_cell.length_a   1.000
_cell.length_b   1.000
_cell.length_c   1.000
_cell.angle_alpha   90.00
_cell.angle_beta   90.00
_cell.angle_gamma   90.00
#
_symmetry.space_group_name_H-M   'P 1'
#
loop_
_entity.id
_entity.type
_entity.pdbx_description
1 polymer ?
#
loop_
_entity_poly.entity_id
_entity_poly.type
_entity_poly.pdbx_seq_one_letter_code
_entity_poly.pdbx_strand_id
1 'polypeptide(L)'
;MRGLIKKFFVTKPEDPFLTLMAVAREEETIRERLLTILDQRPLERQQTLERWIIELEAQETPEYFRKAVGFLLNDATAQRAFEVLQQR
;
A
#
# COMPACT_ATOMS: atom_id res chain seq x y z
N MET A 1 -8.90 5.74 6.96
CA MET A 1 -7.41 5.82 6.98
C MET A 1 -6.75 5.57 8.35
N ARG A 2 -6.75 6.47 9.36
CA ARG A 2 -5.93 6.25 10.59
C ARG A 2 -6.35 5.06 11.49
N GLY A 3 -7.64 4.68 11.49
CA GLY A 3 -8.18 3.65 12.38
C GLY A 3 -7.76 2.22 12.03
N LEU A 4 -7.99 1.78 10.78
CA LEU A 4 -7.68 0.41 10.37
C LEU A 4 -6.20 0.17 10.13
N ILE A 5 -5.44 1.14 9.62
CA ILE A 5 -3.97 1.00 9.52
C ILE A 5 -3.38 0.77 10.91
N LYS A 6 -3.80 1.54 11.93
CA LYS A 6 -3.39 1.25 13.31
C LYS A 6 -3.87 -0.13 13.75
N LYS A 7 -5.15 -0.48 13.57
CA LYS A 7 -5.66 -1.80 13.99
C LYS A 7 -4.85 -2.98 13.42
N PHE A 8 -4.48 -2.94 12.15
CA PHE A 8 -3.82 -4.05 11.46
C PHE A 8 -2.29 -4.02 11.53
N PHE A 9 -1.68 -2.86 11.75
CA PHE A 9 -0.22 -2.71 11.75
C PHE A 9 0.36 -2.22 13.10
N VAL A 10 -0.45 -2.08 14.15
CA VAL A 10 0.02 -1.82 15.53
C VAL A 10 0.80 -3.02 16.07
N THR A 11 0.42 -4.24 15.72
CA THR A 11 1.22 -5.44 15.94
C THR A 11 2.09 -5.70 14.72
N LYS A 12 3.26 -6.31 14.92
CA LYS A 12 4.09 -6.81 13.80
C LYS A 12 3.27 -7.82 13.01
N PRO A 13 2.86 -7.54 11.77
CA PRO A 13 2.16 -8.52 10.97
C PRO A 13 3.14 -9.63 10.57
N GLU A 14 2.65 -10.86 10.45
CA GLU A 14 3.44 -11.99 9.94
C GLU A 14 3.88 -11.73 8.49
N ASP A 15 3.00 -11.12 7.69
CA ASP A 15 3.30 -10.63 6.34
C ASP A 15 2.71 -9.20 6.16
N PRO A 16 3.56 -8.16 6.14
CA PRO A 16 3.12 -6.78 5.95
C PRO A 16 2.39 -6.55 4.62
N PHE A 17 2.79 -7.25 3.54
CA PHE A 17 2.19 -7.10 2.22
C PHE A 17 0.78 -7.68 2.19
N LEU A 18 0.60 -8.91 2.69
CA LEU A 18 -0.74 -9.52 2.78
C LEU A 18 -1.67 -8.68 3.66
N THR A 19 -1.14 -8.09 4.73
CA THR A 19 -1.89 -7.20 5.60
C THR A 19 -2.31 -5.92 4.87
N LEU A 20 -1.46 -5.35 4.02
CA LEU A 20 -1.81 -4.19 3.19
C LEU A 20 -2.92 -4.54 2.20
N MET A 21 -2.84 -5.70 1.57
CA MET A 21 -3.88 -6.16 0.64
C MET A 21 -5.20 -6.39 1.36
N ALA A 22 -5.20 -6.97 2.57
CA ALA A 22 -6.39 -7.13 3.38
C ALA A 22 -7.00 -5.76 3.76
N VAL A 23 -6.17 -4.82 4.22
CA VAL A 23 -6.62 -3.46 4.53
C VAL A 23 -7.18 -2.75 3.31
N ALA A 24 -6.56 -2.90 2.13
CA ALA A 24 -7.05 -2.33 0.89
C ALA A 24 -8.37 -2.96 0.42
N ARG A 25 -8.70 -4.19 0.83
CA ARG A 25 -10.02 -4.78 0.57
C ARG A 25 -11.10 -4.24 1.50
N GLU A 26 -10.74 -3.88 2.74
CA GLU A 26 -11.67 -3.37 3.74
C GLU A 26 -11.85 -1.83 3.69
N GLU A 27 -10.81 -1.07 3.33
CA GLU A 27 -10.82 0.38 3.24
C GLU A 27 -10.80 0.85 1.79
N GLU A 28 -11.96 1.26 1.29
CA GLU A 28 -12.16 1.75 -0.07
C GLU A 28 -11.20 2.90 -0.43
N THR A 29 -10.96 3.84 0.49
CA THR A 29 -10.04 4.96 0.25
C THR A 29 -8.59 4.51 0.00
N ILE A 30 -8.15 3.45 0.68
CA ILE A 30 -6.80 2.88 0.49
C ILE A 30 -6.78 2.11 -0.83
N ARG A 31 -7.84 1.35 -1.13
CA ARG A 31 -8.01 0.65 -2.41
C ARG A 31 -7.91 1.58 -3.61
N GLU A 32 -8.70 2.65 -3.61
CA GLU A 32 -8.78 3.61 -4.71
C GLU A 32 -7.45 4.32 -4.92
N ARG A 33 -6.79 4.72 -3.83
CA ARG A 33 -5.45 5.30 -3.90
C ARG A 33 -4.46 4.32 -4.52
N LEU A 34 -4.44 3.06 -4.06
CA LEU A 34 -3.56 2.04 -4.60
C LEU A 34 -3.84 1.77 -6.08
N LEU A 35 -5.10 1.57 -6.48
CA LEU A 35 -5.47 1.36 -7.88
C LEU A 35 -5.02 2.54 -8.76
N THR A 36 -5.23 3.77 -8.29
CA THR A 36 -4.80 4.98 -9.02
C THR A 36 -3.29 5.04 -9.22
N ILE A 37 -2.50 4.64 -8.21
CA ILE A 37 -1.04 4.63 -8.28
C ILE A 37 -0.53 3.49 -9.17
N LEU A 38 -1.14 2.30 -9.04
CA LEU A 38 -0.68 1.09 -9.72
C LEU A 38 -0.98 1.10 -11.23
N ASP A 39 -2.00 1.84 -11.66
CA ASP A 39 -2.35 2.06 -13.07
C ASP A 39 -1.40 3.02 -13.81
N GLN A 40 -0.48 3.67 -13.08
CA GLN A 40 0.51 4.58 -13.68
C GLN A 40 1.61 3.84 -14.43
N ARG A 41 2.29 4.55 -15.33
CA ARG A 41 3.49 4.02 -16.01
C ARG A 41 4.59 3.75 -14.98
N PRO A 42 5.51 2.79 -15.21
CA PRO A 42 6.46 2.33 -14.19
C PRO A 42 7.24 3.46 -13.48
N LEU A 43 7.78 4.42 -14.25
CA LEU A 43 8.52 5.55 -13.68
C LEU A 43 7.64 6.49 -12.84
N GLU A 44 6.42 6.77 -13.30
CA GLU A 44 5.45 7.63 -12.59
C GLU A 44 4.95 6.95 -11.32
N ARG A 45 4.66 5.65 -11.40
CA ARG A 45 4.28 4.81 -10.26
C ARG A 45 5.38 4.83 -9.20
N GLN A 46 6.63 4.60 -9.60
CA GLN A 46 7.78 4.60 -8.69
C GLN A 46 7.88 5.93 -7.95
N GLN A 47 7.89 7.05 -8.67
CA GLN A 47 7.97 8.39 -8.08
C GLN A 47 6.80 8.67 -7.12
N THR A 48 5.59 8.24 -7.48
CA THR A 48 4.41 8.44 -6.66
C THR A 48 4.43 7.59 -5.39
N LEU A 49 4.89 6.34 -5.48
CA LEU A 49 5.07 5.45 -4.32
C LEU A 49 6.15 5.97 -3.38
N GLU A 50 7.30 6.39 -3.90
CA GLU A 50 8.38 6.97 -3.10
C GLU A 50 7.91 8.22 -2.34
N ARG A 51 7.23 9.14 -3.04
CA ARG A 51 6.63 10.32 -2.41
C ARG A 51 5.63 9.94 -1.34
N TRP A 52 4.77 8.95 -1.60
CA TRP A 52 3.78 8.51 -0.62
C TRP A 52 4.44 7.85 0.61
N ILE A 53 5.51 7.08 0.44
CA ILE A 53 6.27 6.51 1.56
C ILE A 53 6.82 7.62 2.48
N ILE A 54 7.35 8.69 1.89
CA ILE A 54 7.84 9.86 2.63
C ILE A 54 6.67 10.55 3.38
N GLU A 55 5.52 10.73 2.73
CA GLU A 55 4.32 11.27 3.39
C GLU A 55 3.86 10.41 4.58
N LEU A 56 3.87 9.08 4.42
CA LEU A 56 3.50 8.13 5.48
C LEU A 56 4.49 8.19 6.64
N GLU A 57 5.76 8.46 6.37
CA GLU A 57 6.78 8.67 7.39
C GLU A 57 6.52 9.92 8.22
N ALA A 58 6.26 11.06 7.55
CA ALA A 58 5.90 12.31 8.21
C ALA A 58 4.60 12.21 9.04
N GLN A 59 3.70 11.28 8.68
CA GLN A 59 2.44 11.04 9.40
C GLN A 59 2.57 10.05 10.58
N GLU A 60 3.79 9.62 10.91
CA GLU A 60 4.06 8.62 11.96
C GLU A 60 3.29 7.31 11.74
N THR A 61 3.10 6.93 10.47
CA THR A 61 2.43 5.67 10.11
C THR A 61 3.29 4.48 10.54
N PRO A 62 2.69 3.38 11.04
CA PRO A 62 3.46 2.18 11.43
C PRO A 62 4.45 1.74 10.36
N GLU A 63 5.68 1.42 10.79
CA GLU A 63 6.78 1.05 9.90
C GLU A 63 6.41 -0.12 8.97
N TYR A 64 5.67 -1.11 9.49
CA TYR A 64 5.22 -2.25 8.72
C TYR A 64 4.29 -1.88 7.56
N PHE A 65 3.46 -0.84 7.71
CA PHE A 65 2.64 -0.34 6.62
C PHE A 65 3.50 0.32 5.55
N ARG A 66 4.49 1.13 5.95
CA ARG A 66 5.44 1.76 4.99
C ARG A 66 6.23 0.69 4.23
N LYS A 67 6.72 -0.34 4.92
CA LYS A 67 7.39 -1.49 4.30
C LYS A 67 6.47 -2.22 3.31
N ALA A 68 5.19 -2.38 3.66
CA ALA A 68 4.21 -3.01 2.79
C ALA A 68 4.03 -2.25 1.47
N VAL A 69 3.92 -0.92 1.54
CA VAL A 69 3.88 -0.04 0.37
C VAL A 69 5.18 -0.14 -0.43
N GLY A 70 6.33 -0.28 0.23
CA GLY A 70 7.63 -0.46 -0.41
C GLY A 70 7.74 -1.68 -1.32
N PHE A 71 6.99 -2.77 -1.06
CA PHE A 71 6.96 -3.92 -1.96
C PHE A 71 6.36 -3.60 -3.35
N LEU A 72 5.53 -2.56 -3.44
CA LEU A 72 4.92 -2.11 -4.69
C LEU A 72 5.90 -1.33 -5.58
N LEU A 73 7.11 -1.02 -5.11
CA LEU A 73 8.18 -0.47 -5.95
C LEU A 73 8.73 -1.52 -6.94
N ASN A 74 8.52 -2.80 -6.67
CA ASN A 74 8.84 -3.87 -7.61
C ASN A 74 7.70 -4.01 -8.64
N ASP A 75 8.05 -3.92 -9.93
CA ASP A 75 7.06 -3.95 -11.02
C ASP A 75 6.21 -5.23 -11.06
N ALA A 76 6.80 -6.40 -10.81
CA ALA A 76 6.07 -7.66 -10.83
C ALA A 76 5.07 -7.73 -9.65
N THR A 77 5.49 -7.29 -8.47
CA THR A 77 4.62 -7.20 -7.30
C THR A 77 3.50 -6.17 -7.50
N ALA A 78 3.83 -5.00 -8.06
CA ALA A 78 2.87 -3.94 -8.37
C ALA A 78 1.78 -4.42 -9.33
N GLN A 79 2.19 -5.09 -10.41
CA GLN A 79 1.27 -5.65 -11.40
C GLN A 79 0.34 -6.67 -10.75
N ARG A 80 0.89 -7.58 -9.94
CA ARG A 80 0.07 -8.59 -9.27
C ARG A 80 -0.89 -7.99 -8.24
N ALA A 81 -0.44 -6.98 -7.50
CA ALA A 81 -1.29 -6.26 -6.56
C ALA A 81 -2.46 -5.56 -7.28
N PHE A 82 -2.20 -4.96 -8.45
CA PHE A 82 -3.22 -4.29 -9.25
C PHE A 82 -4.31 -5.26 -9.69
N GLU A 83 -3.93 -6.40 -10.24
CA GLU A 83 -4.87 -7.46 -10.65
C GLU A 83 -5.75 -7.93 -9.49
N VAL A 84 -5.16 -8.12 -8.31
CA VAL A 84 -5.89 -8.57 -7.12
C VAL A 84 -6.85 -7.50 -6.61
N LEU A 85 -6.45 -6.22 -6.60
CA LEU A 85 -7.30 -5.14 -6.09
C LEU A 85 -8.46 -4.77 -7.04
N GLN A 86 -8.34 -5.10 -8.32
CA GLN A 86 -9.44 -4.95 -9.29
C GLN A 86 -10.54 -6.00 -9.09
N GLN A 87 -10.19 -7.16 -8.52
CA GLN A 87 -11.15 -8.23 -8.21
C GLN A 87 -11.80 -7.92 -6.86
N ARG A 88 -13.07 -7.46 -6.89
CA ARG A 88 -13.84 -7.11 -5.68
C ARG A 88 -14.05 -8.32 -4.76
#